data_AF-A0AAD9QKS5-F1
#
_entry.id   AF-A0AAD9QKS5-F1
#
_cell.length_a   1.000
_cell.length_b   1.000
_cell.length_c   1.000
_cell.angle_alpha   90.00
_cell.angle_beta   90.00
_cell.angle_gamma   90.00
#
_symmetry.space_group_name_H-M   'P 1'
#
loop_
_entity.id
_entity.type
_entity.pdbx_description
1 polymer ?
#
loop_
_entity_poly.entity_id
_entity_poly.type
_entity_poly.pdbx_seq_one_letter_code
_entity_poly.pdbx_strand_id
1 'polypeptide(L)'
;MLPLLFLIWDLPEHGVSTVFVNLGNAKLELLYPLGDNSPIEGFLKKKADGGIHHICIEIGAHGKPVVFLHPKDCGGVLVEIEEA
;
A
#
# COMPACT_ATOMS: atom_id res chain seq x y z
N MET A 1 7.03 0.87 -26.14
CA MET A 1 5.62 0.73 -25.77
C MET A 1 5.43 -0.68 -25.23
N LEU A 2 5.64 -0.90 -23.93
CA LEU A 2 5.42 -2.20 -23.30
C LEU A 2 3.99 -2.20 -22.74
N PRO A 3 3.20 -3.27 -22.92
CA PRO A 3 1.89 -3.37 -22.30
C PRO A 3 2.13 -3.62 -20.80
N LEU A 4 1.82 -2.64 -19.96
CA LEU A 4 1.86 -2.84 -18.51
C LEU A 4 0.75 -3.82 -18.12
N LEU A 5 1.15 -5.08 -17.95
CA LEU A 5 0.33 -6.15 -17.40
C LEU A 5 0.13 -5.88 -15.90
N PHE A 6 -0.79 -4.98 -15.57
CA PHE A 6 -1.38 -4.91 -14.23
C PHE A 6 -2.33 -6.10 -14.08
N LEU A 7 -1.78 -7.28 -13.79
CA LEU A 7 -2.59 -8.46 -13.52
C LEU A 7 -3.33 -8.22 -12.19
N ILE A 8 -4.66 -8.12 -12.25
CA ILE A 8 -5.52 -8.08 -11.07
C ILE A 8 -5.49 -9.46 -10.44
N TRP A 9 -5.23 -9.52 -9.14
CA TRP A 9 -5.25 -10.75 -8.37
C TRP A 9 -6.35 -10.70 -7.32
N ASP A 10 -7.32 -11.60 -7.45
CA ASP A 10 -8.38 -11.72 -6.45
C ASP A 10 -7.86 -12.53 -5.25
N LEU A 11 -8.08 -12.00 -4.05
CA LEU A 11 -7.78 -12.66 -2.79
C LEU A 11 -9.09 -12.84 -1.99
N PRO A 12 -9.95 -13.81 -2.36
CA PRO A 12 -11.28 -13.96 -1.74
C PRO A 12 -11.24 -14.14 -0.23
N GLU A 13 -10.24 -14.84 0.30
CA GLU A 13 -10.06 -15.05 1.75
C GLU A 13 -9.75 -13.75 2.52
N HIS A 14 -9.18 -12.76 1.83
CA HIS A 14 -8.86 -11.45 2.39
C HIS A 14 -9.92 -10.38 2.03
N GLY A 15 -10.93 -10.73 1.23
CA GLY A 15 -12.00 -9.83 0.80
C GLY A 15 -11.51 -8.65 -0.04
N VAL A 16 -10.40 -8.81 -0.78
CA VAL A 16 -9.83 -7.75 -1.63
C VAL A 16 -9.35 -8.30 -2.96
N SER A 17 -9.46 -7.48 -4.00
CA SER A 17 -8.68 -7.64 -5.24
C SER A 17 -7.49 -6.70 -5.16
N THR A 18 -6.33 -7.15 -5.60
CA THR A 18 -5.08 -6.41 -5.49
C THR A 18 -4.39 -6.25 -6.84
N VAL A 19 -3.77 -5.09 -7.05
CA VAL A 19 -2.83 -4.84 -8.14
C VAL A 19 -1.52 -4.40 -7.54
N PHE A 20 -0.43 -5.07 -7.94
CA PHE A 20 0.91 -4.71 -7.53
C PHE A 20 1.57 -3.83 -8.58
N VAL A 21 1.94 -2.62 -8.18
CA VAL A 21 2.84 -1.78 -8.96
C VAL A 21 4.24 -1.96 -8.41
N ASN A 22 5.06 -2.70 -9.16
CA ASN A 22 6.47 -2.87 -8.81
C ASN A 22 7.25 -1.62 -9.25
N LEU A 23 7.80 -0.91 -8.28
CA LEU A 23 8.63 0.28 -8.51
C LEU A 23 10.14 -0.03 -8.47
N GLY A 24 10.51 -1.31 -8.34
CA GLY A 24 11.88 -1.80 -8.22
C GLY A 24 12.31 -1.97 -6.78
N ASN A 25 12.33 -0.87 -6.00
CA ASN A 25 12.74 -0.86 -4.59
C ASN A 25 11.57 -0.84 -3.60
N ALA A 26 10.34 -0.74 -4.12
CA ALA A 26 9.12 -0.73 -3.33
C ALA A 26 7.99 -1.34 -4.16
N LYS A 27 6.95 -1.77 -3.47
CA LYS A 27 5.73 -2.28 -4.08
C LYS A 27 4.57 -1.42 -3.59
N LEU A 28 3.82 -0.85 -4.52
CA LEU A 28 2.51 -0.31 -4.19
C LEU A 28 1.49 -1.42 -4.37
N GLU A 29 0.72 -1.63 -3.33
CA GLU A 29 -0.42 -2.53 -3.35
C GLU A 29 -1.69 -1.70 -3.46
N LEU A 30 -2.36 -1.78 -4.60
CA LEU A 30 -3.63 -1.12 -4.85
C LEU A 30 -4.75 -2.10 -4.54
N LEU A 31 -5.49 -1.83 -3.47
CA LEU A 31 -6.58 -2.69 -3.00
C LEU A 31 -7.94 -2.17 -3.46
N TYR A 32 -8.78 -3.07 -3.94
CA TYR A 32 -10.19 -2.82 -4.23
C TYR A 32 -11.05 -3.83 -3.45
N PRO A 33 -12.20 -3.43 -2.90
CA PRO A 33 -13.04 -4.33 -2.13
C PRO A 33 -13.56 -5.48 -3.00
N LEU A 34 -13.50 -6.70 -2.46
CA LEU A 34 -14.03 -7.90 -3.11
C LEU A 34 -15.07 -8.55 -2.19
N GLY A 35 -16.31 -8.61 -2.68
CA GLY A 35 -17.47 -9.09 -1.93
C GLY A 35 -18.01 -8.09 -0.90
N ASP A 36 -19.18 -8.40 -0.34
CA ASP A 36 -19.97 -7.47 0.48
C ASP A 36 -19.41 -7.22 1.89
N ASN A 37 -18.36 -7.96 2.29
CA ASN A 37 -17.76 -7.90 3.63
C ASN A 37 -16.28 -7.50 3.57
N SER A 38 -15.86 -6.75 2.56
CA SER A 38 -14.46 -6.34 2.42
C SER A 38 -13.99 -5.51 3.62
N PRO A 39 -12.80 -5.80 4.19
CA PRO A 39 -12.29 -5.07 5.34
C PRO A 39 -12.01 -3.59 5.06
N ILE A 40 -11.86 -3.20 3.79
CA ILE A 40 -11.56 -1.81 3.38
C ILE A 40 -12.79 -0.99 3.01
N GLU A 41 -14.00 -1.57 3.04
CA GLU A 41 -15.24 -0.83 2.71
C GLU A 41 -15.41 0.43 3.57
N GLY A 42 -15.18 0.30 4.88
CA GLY A 42 -15.34 1.41 5.82
C GLY A 42 -14.36 2.57 5.56
N PHE A 43 -13.18 2.26 5.01
CA PHE A 43 -12.20 3.26 4.60
C PHE A 43 -12.70 4.02 3.37
N LEU A 44 -13.12 3.32 2.33
CA LEU A 44 -13.60 3.94 1.09
C LEU A 44 -14.89 4.74 1.30
N LYS A 45 -15.78 4.32 2.20
CA LYS A 45 -16.96 5.12 2.60
C LYS A 45 -16.58 6.48 3.21
N LYS A 46 -15.43 6.56 3.89
CA LYS A 46 -14.92 7.81 4.48
C LYS A 46 -14.04 8.60 3.51
N LYS A 47 -13.39 7.91 2.56
CA LYS A 47 -12.44 8.44 1.58
C LYS A 47 -12.80 7.89 0.21
N ALA A 48 -13.85 8.45 -0.39
CA ALA A 48 -14.43 7.96 -1.65
C ALA A 48 -13.43 7.98 -2.83
N ASP A 49 -12.50 8.94 -2.81
CA ASP A 49 -11.44 9.06 -3.82
C ASP A 49 -10.24 8.11 -3.57
N GLY A 50 -10.33 7.26 -2.55
CA GLY A 50 -9.24 6.40 -2.09
C GLY A 50 -8.24 7.09 -1.18
N GLY A 51 -7.12 6.43 -0.93
CA GLY A 51 -6.03 6.93 -0.09
C GLY A 51 -5.11 5.82 0.40
N ILE A 52 -4.08 6.21 1.17
CA ILE A 52 -3.17 5.26 1.82
C ILE A 52 -3.92 4.62 2.99
N HIS A 53 -4.22 3.31 2.87
CA HIS A 53 -4.96 2.56 3.89
C HIS A 53 -4.06 2.14 5.06
N HIS A 54 -2.86 1.66 4.74
CA HIS A 54 -1.79 1.34 5.69
C HIS A 54 -0.44 1.31 4.95
N ILE A 55 0.65 1.26 5.71
CA ILE A 55 2.01 1.09 5.19
C ILE A 55 2.56 -0.22 5.75
N CYS A 56 3.07 -1.09 4.87
CA CYS A 56 3.71 -2.33 5.28
C CYS A 56 5.21 -2.11 5.47
N ILE A 57 5.74 -2.64 6.56
CA ILE A 57 7.09 -2.36 7.08
C ILE A 57 8.00 -3.52 6.72
N GLU A 58 9.21 -3.21 6.25
CA GLU A 58 10.31 -4.18 6.08
C GLU A 58 11.44 -3.87 7.05
N ILE A 59 12.39 -4.80 7.17
CA ILE A 59 13.57 -4.63 8.01
C ILE A 59 14.57 -3.67 7.33
N GLY A 60 14.79 -2.52 7.97
CA GLY A 60 15.68 -1.45 7.54
C GLY A 60 17.15 -1.67 7.87
N ALA A 61 17.97 -0.63 7.65
CA ALA A 61 19.43 -0.70 7.64
C ALA A 61 20.05 -1.14 8.98
N HIS A 62 19.37 -0.89 10.10
CA HIS A 62 19.80 -1.35 11.42
C HIS A 62 19.24 -2.72 11.81
N GLY A 63 18.66 -3.46 10.87
CA GLY A 63 18.06 -4.76 11.15
C GLY A 63 16.74 -4.67 11.92
N LYS A 64 16.08 -3.50 11.88
CA LYS A 64 14.79 -3.25 12.56
C LYS A 64 13.69 -2.89 11.57
N PRO A 65 12.40 -3.16 11.86
CA PRO A 65 11.30 -2.72 11.02
C PRO A 65 11.31 -1.18 10.83
N VAL A 66 11.29 -0.70 9.58
CA VAL A 66 11.26 0.73 9.25
C VAL A 66 10.13 1.12 8.29
N VAL A 67 9.49 2.26 8.59
CA VAL A 67 8.52 2.92 7.71
C VAL A 67 9.19 4.11 7.06
N PHE A 68 9.13 4.20 5.73
CA PHE A 68 9.47 5.42 5.03
C PHE A 68 8.21 6.25 4.76
N LEU A 69 8.18 7.48 5.24
CA LEU A 69 7.20 8.49 4.88
C LEU A 69 7.75 9.37 3.78
N HIS A 70 6.96 9.53 2.72
CA HIS A 70 7.39 10.24 1.52
C HIS A 70 7.54 11.75 1.81
N PRO A 71 8.57 12.44 1.26
CA PRO A 71 8.83 13.86 1.47
C PRO A 71 7.63 14.79 1.26
N LYS A 72 6.79 14.49 0.25
CA LYS A 72 5.57 15.25 -0.05
C LYS A 72 4.58 15.31 1.13
N ASP A 73 4.60 14.31 2.00
CA ASP A 73 3.73 14.17 3.17
C ASP A 73 4.47 14.59 4.46
N CYS A 74 5.75 14.97 4.35
CA CYS A 74 6.64 15.33 5.47
C CYS A 74 7.45 16.62 5.19
N GLY A 75 6.85 17.61 4.52
CA GLY A 75 7.45 18.93 4.35
C GLY A 75 8.74 18.98 3.53
N GLY A 76 8.92 18.03 2.59
CA GLY A 76 10.09 17.94 1.73
C GLY A 76 11.23 17.06 2.27
N VAL A 77 11.04 16.39 3.41
CA VAL A 77 12.06 15.55 4.04
C VAL A 77 11.63 14.08 4.00
N LEU A 78 12.51 13.18 3.53
CA LEU A 78 12.27 11.74 3.63
C LEU A 78 12.42 11.34 5.11
N VAL A 79 11.34 10.82 5.70
CA VAL A 79 11.34 10.45 7.12
C VAL A 79 11.31 8.93 7.23
N GLU A 80 12.35 8.41 7.88
CA GLU A 80 12.42 7.00 8.29
C GLU A 80 11.97 6.91 9.75
N ILE A 81 10.95 6.10 10.02
CA ILE A 81 10.49 5.79 11.37
C ILE A 81 10.89 4.35 11.66
N GLU A 82 11.87 4.20 12.53
CA GLU A 82 12.38 2.92 13.01
C GLU A 82 11.73 2.54 14.35
N GLU A 83 11.48 1.24 14.56
CA GLU A 83 11.09 0.72 15.89
C GLU A 83 12.22 0.97 16.92
N ALA A 84 11.86 1.61 18.05
CA ALA A 84 12.82 2.01 19.09
C ALA A 84 13.62 0.84 19.66
#